data_AF-A0A914RYA9-F1
#
_entry.id   AF-A0A914RYA9-F1
#
_cell.length_a   1.000
_cell.length_b   1.000
_cell.length_c   1.000
_cell.angle_alpha   90.00
_cell.angle_beta   90.00
_cell.angle_gamma   90.00
#
_symmetry.space_group_name_H-M   'P 1'
#
loop_
_entity.id
_entity.type
_entity.pdbx_description
1 polymer ?
#
loop_
_entity_poly.entity_id
_entity_poly.type
_entity_poly.pdbx_seq_one_letter_code
_entity_poly.pdbx_strand_id
1 'polypeptide(L)'
;MLEYANALDKGTSLPPHVYAVAQSAYDGLFSGANQSILITGESGAGKTENTKKIIDYLGAEACRRSGVEKNGNGAERRLAAANLIIESFANASTIHNSNSSRVGKFIRIDFGEDMQLKGAQIQCYLLEKSRVVSQNEGDRNFHIFYQLLSEGFDEEIRYGMGFGQNAEAYRFLNRGGKTVDCDIDDVKCAYETGVFPYLL
;
A
#
# COMPACT_ATOMS: atom_id res chain seq x y z
N MET A 1 3.20 19.20 7.30
CA MET A 1 3.40 18.50 6.00
C MET A 1 3.85 19.48 4.92
N LEU A 2 2.99 20.39 4.44
CA LEU A 2 3.33 21.35 3.36
C LEU A 2 4.32 22.45 3.77
N GLU A 3 4.74 22.51 5.04
CA GLU A 3 5.85 23.36 5.48
C GLU A 3 7.16 23.04 4.75
N TYR A 4 7.35 21.77 4.36
CA TYR A 4 8.52 21.33 3.58
C TYR A 4 8.51 21.86 2.14
N ALA A 5 7.36 22.31 1.61
CA ALA A 5 7.25 22.85 0.26
C ALA A 5 7.98 24.19 0.08
N ASN A 6 8.21 24.93 1.17
CA ASN A 6 8.92 26.20 1.17
C ASN A 6 10.30 26.11 1.82
N ALA A 7 10.79 24.89 2.09
CA ALA A 7 12.01 24.67 2.85
C ALA A 7 13.26 25.24 2.15
N LEU A 8 13.29 25.19 0.81
CA LEU A 8 14.39 25.73 0.00
C LEU A 8 14.39 27.26 -0.04
N ASP A 9 13.22 27.91 0.05
CA ASP A 9 13.08 29.37 -0.08
C ASP A 9 13.35 30.14 1.22
N LYS A 10 13.20 29.50 2.40
CA LYS A 10 13.11 30.24 3.67
C LYS A 10 14.36 30.25 4.54
N GLY A 11 15.48 29.62 4.16
CA GLY A 11 16.64 29.50 5.04
C GLY A 11 16.31 28.82 6.39
N THR A 12 15.14 28.18 6.47
CA THR A 12 14.62 27.50 7.65
C THR A 12 15.15 26.08 7.66
N SER A 13 15.99 25.77 8.65
CA SER A 13 16.44 24.40 8.93
C SER A 13 15.30 23.58 9.53
N LEU A 14 14.40 23.07 8.68
CA LEU A 14 13.44 22.06 9.09
C LEU A 14 14.16 20.76 9.47
N PRO A 15 13.62 19.97 10.41
CA PRO A 15 14.22 18.71 10.80
C PRO A 15 14.23 17.71 9.62
N PRO A 16 15.16 16.73 9.60
CA PRO A 16 15.18 15.69 8.57
C PRO A 16 13.84 14.93 8.53
N HIS A 17 13.25 14.83 7.33
CA HIS A 17 11.97 14.14 7.14
C HIS A 17 11.84 13.59 5.72
N VAL A 18 11.07 12.51 5.54
CA VAL A 18 10.81 11.90 4.22
C VAL A 18 10.15 12.88 3.23
N TYR A 19 9.43 13.87 3.76
CA TYR A 19 8.84 14.96 2.98
C TYR A 19 9.88 15.88 2.33
N ALA A 20 11.04 16.06 2.95
CA ALA A 20 12.14 16.82 2.34
C ALA A 20 12.70 16.08 1.11
N VAL A 21 12.81 14.74 1.18
CA VAL A 21 13.22 13.91 0.03
C VAL A 21 12.17 13.98 -1.09
N ALA A 22 10.89 13.86 -0.73
CA ALA A 22 9.79 13.99 -1.68
C ALA A 22 9.77 15.39 -2.35
N GLN A 23 9.97 16.46 -1.58
CA GLN A 23 10.07 17.82 -2.11
C GLN A 23 11.25 17.97 -3.07
N SER A 24 12.44 17.49 -2.67
CA SER A 24 13.63 17.56 -3.52
C SER A 24 13.43 16.83 -4.84
N ALA A 25 12.76 15.67 -4.83
CA ALA A 25 12.40 14.96 -6.06
C ALA A 25 11.36 15.76 -6.87
N TYR A 26 10.34 16.33 -6.24
CA TYR A 26 9.33 17.11 -6.94
C TYR A 26 9.91 18.37 -7.61
N ASP A 27 10.78 19.11 -6.91
CA ASP A 27 11.47 20.26 -7.50
C ASP A 27 12.48 19.83 -8.58
N GLY A 28 13.07 18.64 -8.46
CA GLY A 28 13.91 18.06 -9.50
C GLY A 28 13.20 17.90 -10.84
N LEU A 29 11.88 17.74 -10.86
CA LEU A 29 11.09 17.65 -12.09
C LEU A 29 11.13 18.95 -12.93
N PHE A 30 11.39 20.12 -12.34
CA PHE A 30 11.55 21.38 -13.11
C PHE A 30 12.75 21.37 -14.04
N SER A 31 13.73 20.50 -13.81
CA SER A 31 14.86 20.31 -14.73
C SER A 31 14.45 19.62 -16.05
N GLY A 32 13.24 19.09 -16.14
CA GLY A 32 12.76 18.26 -17.26
C GLY A 32 13.24 16.81 -17.20
N ALA A 33 13.99 16.41 -16.18
CA ALA A 33 14.46 15.04 -15.99
C ALA A 33 13.57 14.23 -15.04
N ASN A 34 13.39 12.94 -15.35
CA ASN A 34 12.70 11.99 -14.47
C ASN A 34 13.45 11.78 -13.14
N GLN A 35 12.70 11.64 -12.06
CA GLN A 35 13.23 11.48 -10.70
C GLN A 35 12.89 10.10 -10.15
N SER A 36 13.72 9.59 -9.23
CA SER A 36 13.47 8.29 -8.59
C SER A 36 13.84 8.34 -7.11
N ILE A 37 13.04 7.66 -6.30
CA ILE A 37 13.29 7.48 -4.86
C ILE A 37 13.38 5.97 -4.61
N LEU A 38 14.54 5.51 -4.16
CA LEU A 38 14.76 4.12 -3.78
C LEU A 38 14.74 4.00 -2.26
N ILE A 39 13.83 3.16 -1.74
CA ILE A 39 13.71 2.91 -0.30
C ILE A 39 14.19 1.49 0.01
N THR A 40 15.33 1.40 0.67
CA THR A 40 15.95 0.13 1.07
C THR A 40 15.76 -0.16 2.55
N GLY A 41 15.86 -1.43 2.93
CA GLY A 41 15.82 -1.85 4.34
C GLY A 41 15.30 -3.28 4.51
N GLU A 42 15.51 -3.84 5.69
CA GLU A 42 15.03 -5.18 6.05
C GLU A 42 13.48 -5.24 6.17
N SER A 43 12.92 -6.43 6.32
CA SER A 43 11.49 -6.60 6.60
C SER A 43 11.13 -5.86 7.89
N GLY A 44 10.06 -5.06 7.87
CA GLY A 44 9.65 -4.26 9.03
C GLY A 44 10.33 -2.90 9.17
N ALA A 45 11.35 -2.56 8.37
CA ALA A 45 12.07 -1.28 8.45
C ALA A 45 11.25 -0.03 8.04
N GLY A 46 9.96 -0.16 7.74
CA GLY A 46 9.08 0.97 7.40
C GLY A 46 9.09 1.41 5.92
N LYS A 47 9.58 0.57 5.00
CA LYS A 47 9.63 0.89 3.55
C LYS A 47 8.25 1.29 2.99
N THR A 48 7.23 0.47 3.26
CA THR A 48 5.86 0.66 2.78
C THR A 48 5.25 1.94 3.36
N GLU A 49 5.42 2.19 4.65
CA GLU A 49 4.89 3.39 5.33
C GLU A 49 5.54 4.69 4.83
N ASN A 50 6.85 4.67 4.57
CA ASN A 50 7.53 5.81 3.95
C ASN A 50 7.06 6.03 2.50
N THR A 51 6.79 4.96 1.75
CA THR A 51 6.24 5.06 0.38
C THR A 51 4.86 5.75 0.39
N LYS A 52 3.97 5.36 1.31
CA LYS A 52 2.64 6.00 1.48
C LYS A 52 2.79 7.49 1.77
N LYS A 53 3.64 7.87 2.72
CA LYS A 53 3.93 9.27 3.07
C LYS A 53 4.45 10.09 1.90
N ILE A 54 5.33 9.52 1.06
CA ILE A 54 5.85 10.20 -0.13
C ILE A 54 4.72 10.45 -1.14
N ILE A 55 3.90 9.44 -1.42
CA ILE A 55 2.75 9.57 -2.33
C ILE A 55 1.78 10.65 -1.84
N ASP A 56 1.43 10.63 -0.56
CA ASP A 56 0.52 11.61 0.04
C ASP A 56 1.07 13.03 -0.05
N TYR A 57 2.39 13.17 0.16
CA TYR A 57 3.07 14.46 0.04
C TYR A 57 3.05 14.99 -1.39
N LEU A 58 3.44 14.17 -2.35
CA LEU A 58 3.47 14.54 -3.77
C LEU A 58 2.08 14.93 -4.29
N GLY A 59 1.04 14.21 -3.88
CA GLY A 59 -0.35 14.57 -4.20
C GLY A 59 -0.77 15.90 -3.58
N ALA A 60 -0.43 16.14 -2.31
CA ALA A 60 -0.74 17.39 -1.64
C ALA A 60 -0.01 18.59 -2.26
N GLU A 61 1.26 18.42 -2.61
CA GLU A 61 2.09 19.48 -3.21
C GLU A 61 1.62 19.81 -4.63
N ALA A 62 1.25 18.80 -5.43
CA ALA A 62 0.62 19.01 -6.72
C ALA A 62 -0.66 19.84 -6.59
N CYS A 63 -1.60 19.48 -5.71
CA CYS A 63 -2.81 20.29 -5.50
C CYS A 63 -2.50 21.73 -5.06
N ARG A 64 -1.52 21.91 -4.16
CA ARG A 64 -1.14 23.24 -3.65
C ARG A 64 -0.67 24.18 -4.77
N ARG A 65 0.22 23.73 -5.66
CA ARG A 65 0.73 24.56 -6.77
C ARG A 65 -0.32 24.88 -7.82
N SER A 66 -1.33 24.04 -7.90
CA SER A 66 -2.41 24.10 -8.89
C SER A 66 -3.51 25.09 -8.57
N GLY A 67 -3.65 25.46 -7.29
CA GLY A 67 -4.81 26.18 -6.79
C GLY A 67 -6.12 25.39 -6.88
N VAL A 68 -6.04 24.10 -7.21
CA VAL A 68 -7.19 23.20 -7.32
C VAL A 68 -7.36 22.51 -5.96
N GLU A 69 -8.55 22.64 -5.38
CA GLU A 69 -8.88 21.91 -4.15
C GLU A 69 -8.80 20.40 -4.39
N LYS A 70 -8.41 19.66 -3.35
CA LYS A 70 -8.37 18.19 -3.40
C LYS A 70 -9.75 17.64 -3.71
N ASN A 71 -10.00 17.33 -4.99
CA ASN A 71 -11.17 16.56 -5.36
C ASN A 71 -11.01 15.15 -4.82
N GLY A 72 -11.99 14.67 -4.07
CA GLY A 72 -11.97 13.36 -3.40
C GLY A 72 -11.85 12.14 -4.33
N ASN A 73 -11.72 12.33 -5.65
CA ASN A 73 -11.52 11.31 -6.68
C ASN A 73 -10.19 11.48 -7.45
N GLY A 74 -9.20 12.16 -6.84
CA GLY A 74 -7.88 12.38 -7.41
C GLY A 74 -7.10 11.08 -7.69
N ALA A 75 -6.09 11.18 -8.56
CA ALA A 75 -5.22 10.05 -8.88
C ALA A 75 -4.43 9.57 -7.64
N GLU A 76 -4.16 10.44 -6.66
CA GLU A 76 -3.51 10.05 -5.40
C GLU A 76 -4.39 9.11 -4.58
N ARG A 77 -5.70 9.37 -4.51
CA ARG A 77 -6.63 8.49 -3.77
C ARG A 77 -6.77 7.14 -4.44
N ARG A 78 -6.86 7.09 -5.77
CA ARG A 78 -6.88 5.83 -6.53
C ARG A 78 -5.60 5.04 -6.32
N LEU A 79 -4.45 5.71 -6.27
CA LEU A 79 -3.16 5.06 -6.01
C LEU A 79 -3.09 4.49 -4.58
N ALA A 80 -3.58 5.24 -3.58
CA ALA A 80 -3.68 4.76 -2.21
C ALA A 80 -4.61 3.54 -2.10
N ALA A 81 -5.78 3.58 -2.75
CA ALA A 81 -6.71 2.45 -2.80
C ALA A 81 -6.09 1.22 -3.50
N ALA A 82 -5.40 1.42 -4.63
CA ALA A 82 -4.69 0.34 -5.32
C ALA A 82 -3.62 -0.30 -4.44
N ASN A 83 -2.88 0.49 -3.66
CA ASN A 83 -1.90 -0.04 -2.70
C ASN A 83 -2.56 -0.90 -1.63
N LEU A 84 -3.70 -0.50 -1.09
CA LEU A 84 -4.45 -1.28 -0.10
C LEU A 84 -4.83 -2.66 -0.66
N ILE A 85 -5.37 -2.70 -1.88
CA ILE A 85 -5.69 -3.97 -2.57
C ILE A 85 -4.43 -4.82 -2.70
N ILE A 86 -3.32 -4.25 -3.18
CA ILE A 86 -2.08 -5.01 -3.34
C ILE A 86 -1.56 -5.51 -1.99
N GLU A 87 -1.68 -4.75 -0.91
CA GLU A 87 -1.32 -5.20 0.44
C GLU A 87 -2.17 -6.40 0.87
N SER A 88 -3.50 -6.37 0.66
CA SER A 88 -4.36 -7.53 0.95
C SER A 88 -3.94 -8.79 0.16
N PHE A 89 -3.59 -8.65 -1.11
CA PHE A 89 -3.25 -9.79 -1.97
C PHE A 89 -1.79 -10.26 -1.90
N ALA A 90 -0.87 -9.41 -1.44
CA ALA A 90 0.56 -9.67 -1.57
C ALA A 90 1.37 -9.43 -0.28
N ASN A 91 0.73 -8.99 0.80
CA ASN A 91 1.33 -9.00 2.12
C ASN A 91 0.82 -10.18 2.94
N ALA A 92 1.66 -10.64 3.86
CA ALA A 92 1.35 -11.72 4.77
C ALA A 92 1.96 -11.45 6.15
N SER A 93 1.38 -12.08 7.16
CA SER A 93 1.96 -12.09 8.49
C SER A 93 3.10 -13.09 8.57
N THR A 94 4.19 -12.63 9.16
CA THR A 94 5.40 -13.41 9.45
C THR A 94 5.79 -13.24 10.90
N ILE A 95 6.69 -14.08 11.41
CA ILE A 95 7.21 -13.98 12.80
C ILE A 95 7.74 -12.57 13.14
N HIS A 96 8.30 -11.85 12.16
CA HIS A 96 8.96 -10.55 12.41
C HIS A 96 8.13 -9.33 11.99
N ASN A 97 7.08 -9.53 11.20
CA ASN A 97 6.28 -8.45 10.65
C ASN A 97 4.90 -8.97 10.27
N SER A 98 3.87 -8.45 10.92
CA SER A 98 2.46 -8.79 10.69
C SER A 98 1.98 -8.36 9.29
N ASN A 99 2.62 -7.37 8.65
CA ASN A 99 2.26 -6.88 7.32
C ASN A 99 3.48 -6.92 6.36
N SER A 100 4.13 -8.07 6.25
CA SER A 100 5.32 -8.26 5.40
C SER A 100 4.95 -8.28 3.92
N SER A 101 5.43 -7.31 3.14
CA SER A 101 5.28 -7.34 1.68
C SER A 101 6.08 -8.47 1.05
N ARG A 102 5.39 -9.35 0.34
CA ARG A 102 5.97 -10.51 -0.38
C ARG A 102 6.02 -10.28 -1.89
N VAL A 103 6.03 -9.01 -2.29
CA VAL A 103 6.09 -8.54 -3.67
C VAL A 103 6.93 -7.25 -3.70
N GLY A 104 7.78 -7.10 -4.71
CA GLY A 104 8.43 -5.83 -5.03
C GLY A 104 7.45 -4.91 -5.76
N LYS A 105 7.48 -3.61 -5.47
CA LYS A 105 6.62 -2.62 -6.13
C LYS A 105 7.49 -1.51 -6.73
N PHE A 106 7.26 -1.19 -8.01
CA PHE A 106 7.73 0.04 -8.65
C PHE A 106 6.52 0.90 -8.93
N ILE A 107 6.53 2.12 -8.40
CA ILE A 107 5.42 3.06 -8.55
C ILE A 107 5.92 4.23 -9.40
N ARG A 108 5.38 4.37 -10.61
CA ARG A 108 5.58 5.54 -11.46
C ARG A 108 4.45 6.51 -11.21
N ILE A 109 4.79 7.79 -11.02
CA ILE A 109 3.84 8.88 -10.85
C ILE A 109 4.15 9.89 -11.94
N ASP A 110 3.16 10.15 -12.80
CA ASP A 110 3.31 10.97 -14.00
C ASP A 110 2.81 12.38 -13.69
N PHE A 111 3.69 13.38 -13.83
CA PHE A 111 3.39 14.80 -13.70
C PHE A 111 3.39 15.47 -15.07
N GLY A 112 2.46 16.41 -15.29
CA GLY A 112 2.43 17.24 -16.49
C GLY A 112 3.44 18.38 -16.44
N GLU A 113 3.60 19.10 -17.55
CA GLU A 113 4.40 20.34 -17.61
C GLU A 113 3.87 21.42 -16.66
N ASP A 114 2.57 21.36 -16.33
CA ASP A 114 1.89 22.18 -15.34
C ASP A 114 2.12 21.71 -13.89
N MET A 115 2.99 20.72 -13.69
CA MET A 115 3.33 20.09 -12.42
C MET A 115 2.13 19.44 -11.69
N GLN A 116 1.03 19.22 -12.42
CA GLN A 116 -0.12 18.47 -11.94
C GLN A 116 0.16 16.98 -11.97
N LEU A 117 -0.39 16.26 -11.00
CA LEU A 117 -0.49 14.81 -11.07
C LEU A 117 -1.43 14.40 -12.22
N LYS A 118 -0.90 13.75 -13.26
CA LYS A 118 -1.67 13.27 -14.43
C LYS A 118 -2.06 11.80 -14.32
N GLY A 119 -1.23 10.99 -13.67
CA GLY A 119 -1.46 9.56 -13.56
C GLY A 119 -0.47 8.86 -12.64
N ALA A 120 -0.72 7.57 -12.42
CA ALA A 120 0.21 6.71 -11.71
C ALA A 120 0.07 5.27 -12.21
N GLN A 121 1.16 4.52 -12.15
CA GLN A 121 1.24 3.12 -12.53
C GLN A 121 2.01 2.35 -11.44
N ILE A 122 1.45 1.22 -10.99
CA ILE A 122 2.15 0.29 -10.11
C ILE A 122 2.55 -0.95 -10.90
N GLN A 123 3.83 -1.30 -10.87
CA GLN A 123 4.34 -2.55 -11.40
C GLN A 123 4.82 -3.44 -10.26
N CYS A 124 4.25 -4.64 -10.18
CA CYS A 124 4.58 -5.63 -9.17
C CYS A 124 5.62 -6.63 -9.71
N TYR A 125 6.58 -6.98 -8.87
CA TYR A 125 7.68 -7.89 -9.20
C TYR A 125 7.80 -9.01 -8.17
N LEU A 126 8.13 -10.21 -8.64
CA LEU A 126 8.55 -11.33 -7.80
C LEU A 126 7.61 -11.62 -6.63
N LEU A 127 6.30 -11.72 -6.89
CA LEU A 127 5.35 -12.21 -5.90
C LEU A 127 5.78 -13.60 -5.41
N GLU A 128 5.84 -13.80 -4.10
CA GLU A 128 6.17 -15.08 -3.46
C GLU A 128 5.02 -16.10 -3.62
N LYS A 129 4.82 -16.60 -4.85
CA LYS A 129 3.73 -17.53 -5.19
C LYS A 129 3.73 -18.82 -4.37
N SER A 130 4.91 -19.28 -3.93
CA SER A 130 5.05 -20.47 -3.08
C SER A 130 4.27 -20.36 -1.77
N ARG A 131 4.10 -19.14 -1.23
CA ARG A 131 3.35 -18.89 0.01
C ARG A 131 1.91 -19.39 -0.04
N VAL A 132 1.30 -19.43 -1.22
CA VAL A 132 -0.08 -19.89 -1.38
C VAL A 132 -0.25 -21.34 -0.92
N VAL A 133 0.74 -22.20 -1.18
CA VAL A 133 0.63 -23.66 -0.94
C VAL A 133 1.38 -24.12 0.31
N SER A 134 2.33 -23.32 0.80
CA SER A 134 3.12 -23.64 1.99
C SER A 134 3.60 -22.37 2.68
N GLN A 135 3.54 -22.35 4.01
CA GLN A 135 4.07 -21.27 4.84
C GLN A 135 5.08 -21.85 5.84
N ASN A 136 5.98 -21.00 6.33
CA ASN A 136 6.85 -21.39 7.44
C ASN A 136 6.03 -21.51 8.73
N GLU A 137 6.56 -22.24 9.71
CA GLU A 137 5.97 -22.28 11.05
C GLU A 137 5.91 -20.86 11.64
N GLY A 138 4.76 -20.47 12.16
CA GLY A 138 4.47 -19.12 12.68
C GLY A 138 4.04 -18.08 11.63
N ASP A 139 4.11 -18.40 10.34
CA ASP A 139 3.66 -17.50 9.27
C ASP A 139 2.19 -17.75 8.88
N ARG A 140 1.53 -16.69 8.37
CA ARG A 140 0.24 -16.80 7.68
C ARG A 140 0.41 -16.87 6.15
N ASN A 141 -0.66 -17.25 5.47
CA ASN A 141 -0.83 -17.01 4.04
C ASN A 141 -1.11 -15.50 3.77
N PHE A 142 -1.40 -15.12 2.53
CA PHE A 142 -1.79 -13.74 2.19
C PHE A 142 -3.05 -13.30 2.92
N HIS A 143 -3.11 -12.03 3.32
CA HIS A 143 -4.21 -11.48 4.12
C HIS A 143 -5.58 -11.69 3.47
N ILE A 144 -5.66 -11.58 2.14
CA ILE A 144 -6.92 -11.72 1.40
C ILE A 144 -7.67 -13.01 1.72
N PHE A 145 -6.97 -14.13 1.98
CA PHE A 145 -7.65 -15.38 2.31
C PHE A 145 -8.36 -15.32 3.66
N TYR A 146 -7.76 -14.67 4.67
CA TYR A 146 -8.35 -14.54 5.99
C TYR A 146 -9.43 -13.46 5.99
N GLN A 147 -9.23 -12.37 5.24
CA GLN A 147 -10.24 -11.36 4.99
C GLN A 147 -11.49 -11.97 4.35
N LEU A 148 -11.34 -12.81 3.30
CA LEU A 148 -12.46 -13.51 2.64
C LEU A 148 -13.25 -14.43 3.59
N LEU A 149 -12.58 -15.03 4.57
CA LEU A 149 -13.22 -15.87 5.60
C LEU A 149 -13.79 -15.08 6.78
N SER A 150 -13.64 -13.74 6.78
CA SER A 150 -14.10 -12.87 7.85
C SER A 150 -15.52 -12.36 7.61
N GLU A 151 -16.18 -11.85 8.65
CA GLU A 151 -17.52 -11.22 8.57
C GLU A 151 -17.51 -9.89 7.80
N GLY A 152 -16.34 -9.41 7.37
CA GLY A 152 -16.23 -8.25 6.49
C GLY A 152 -16.64 -8.53 5.05
N PHE A 153 -16.89 -9.80 4.70
CA PHE A 153 -17.43 -10.21 3.40
C PHE A 153 -18.87 -10.69 3.53
N ASP A 154 -19.63 -10.50 2.44
CA ASP A 154 -21.03 -10.91 2.37
C ASP A 154 -21.20 -12.41 2.63
N GLU A 155 -22.18 -12.73 3.47
CA GLU A 155 -22.44 -14.08 3.94
C GLU A 155 -22.83 -15.01 2.78
N GLU A 156 -23.73 -14.57 1.89
CA GLU A 156 -24.22 -15.35 0.77
C GLU A 156 -23.09 -15.67 -0.21
N ILE A 157 -22.23 -14.68 -0.53
CA ILE A 157 -21.05 -14.87 -1.37
C ILE A 157 -20.07 -15.87 -0.72
N ARG A 158 -19.77 -15.70 0.58
CA ARG A 158 -18.87 -16.60 1.31
C ARG A 158 -19.35 -18.04 1.26
N TYR A 159 -20.59 -18.31 1.67
CA TYR A 159 -21.11 -19.67 1.70
C TYR A 159 -21.27 -20.24 0.28
N GLY A 160 -21.73 -19.42 -0.69
CA GLY A 160 -21.86 -19.82 -2.09
C GLY A 160 -20.55 -20.24 -2.75
N MET A 161 -19.42 -19.64 -2.33
CA MET A 161 -18.08 -20.00 -2.82
C MET A 161 -17.38 -21.10 -1.98
N GLY A 162 -18.03 -21.63 -0.94
CA GLY A 162 -17.43 -22.63 -0.05
C GLY A 162 -16.46 -22.06 0.98
N PHE A 163 -16.57 -20.77 1.30
CA PHE A 163 -15.79 -20.02 2.30
C PHE A 163 -16.49 -19.90 3.67
N GLY A 164 -17.41 -20.83 3.96
CA GLY A 164 -18.19 -20.84 5.20
C GLY A 164 -17.52 -21.51 6.41
N GLN A 165 -16.29 -22.00 6.28
CA GLN A 165 -15.57 -22.69 7.35
C GLN A 165 -14.48 -21.78 7.96
N ASN A 166 -13.96 -22.15 9.13
CA ASN A 166 -12.80 -21.48 9.71
C ASN A 166 -11.53 -21.74 8.88
N ALA A 167 -10.55 -20.83 8.96
CA ALA A 167 -9.27 -20.94 8.25
C ALA A 167 -8.56 -22.30 8.47
N GLU A 168 -8.72 -22.90 9.65
CA GLU A 168 -8.15 -24.22 10.00
C GLU A 168 -8.66 -25.36 9.13
N ALA A 169 -9.87 -25.25 8.56
CA ALA A 169 -10.44 -26.26 7.68
C ALA A 169 -9.78 -26.27 6.28
N TYR A 170 -9.07 -25.20 5.91
CA TYR A 170 -8.44 -25.06 4.60
C TYR A 170 -6.95 -25.42 4.69
N ARG A 171 -6.58 -26.48 3.97
CA ARG A 171 -5.19 -27.00 3.90
C ARG A 171 -4.14 -25.93 3.59
N PHE A 172 -4.47 -24.89 2.84
CA PHE A 172 -3.53 -23.83 2.46
C PHE A 172 -3.44 -22.67 3.46
N LEU A 173 -4.29 -22.64 4.47
CA LEU A 173 -4.32 -21.59 5.49
C LEU A 173 -3.84 -22.06 6.86
N ASN A 174 -3.69 -23.37 7.05
CA ASN A 174 -3.35 -23.98 8.34
C ASN A 174 -1.90 -24.54 8.42
N ARG A 175 -1.11 -24.51 7.34
CA ARG A 175 0.24 -25.13 7.35
C ARG A 175 1.26 -24.39 8.20
N GLY A 176 1.17 -23.07 8.23
CA GLY A 176 2.05 -22.26 9.06
C GLY A 176 1.71 -22.29 10.55
N GLY A 177 0.62 -22.97 10.96
CA GLY A 177 0.21 -23.03 12.37
C GLY A 177 -0.33 -21.71 12.94
N LYS A 178 -0.44 -20.65 12.12
CA LYS A 178 -1.00 -19.35 12.48
C LYS A 178 -2.19 -19.03 11.57
N THR A 179 -3.38 -18.97 12.13
CA THR A 179 -4.61 -18.57 11.43
C THR A 179 -5.07 -17.18 11.86
N VAL A 180 -4.91 -16.87 13.15
CA VAL A 180 -5.22 -15.57 13.76
C VAL A 180 -3.93 -14.84 14.10
N ASP A 181 -3.90 -13.52 13.89
CA ASP A 181 -2.82 -12.63 14.30
C ASP A 181 -3.38 -11.50 15.16
N CYS A 182 -2.81 -11.24 16.33
CA CYS A 182 -3.32 -10.24 17.26
C CYS A 182 -3.19 -8.80 16.73
N ASP A 183 -2.25 -8.58 15.82
CA ASP A 183 -1.97 -7.26 15.24
C ASP A 183 -2.84 -6.95 14.02
N ILE A 184 -3.72 -7.88 13.60
CA ILE A 184 -4.47 -7.78 12.36
C ILE A 184 -5.95 -8.01 12.60
N ASP A 185 -6.76 -7.04 12.18
CA ASP A 185 -8.21 -7.13 12.15
C ASP A 185 -8.65 -7.44 10.71
N ASP A 186 -8.80 -8.73 10.40
CA ASP A 186 -9.15 -9.18 9.05
C ASP A 186 -10.55 -8.70 8.62
N VAL A 187 -11.48 -8.47 9.57
CA VAL A 187 -12.83 -7.93 9.30
C VAL A 187 -12.73 -6.47 8.90
N LYS A 188 -12.01 -5.65 9.67
CA LYS A 188 -11.79 -4.24 9.34
C LYS A 188 -11.05 -4.09 8.01
N CYS A 189 -9.99 -4.87 7.79
CA CYS A 189 -9.24 -4.83 6.54
C CYS A 189 -10.08 -5.24 5.32
N ALA A 190 -11.03 -6.17 5.48
CA ALA A 190 -11.98 -6.53 4.43
C ALA A 190 -12.88 -5.32 4.05
N TYR A 191 -13.43 -4.61 5.03
CA TYR A 191 -14.21 -3.40 4.77
C TYR A 191 -13.40 -2.29 4.11
N GLU A 192 -12.17 -2.06 4.56
CA GLU A 192 -11.28 -1.05 3.98
C GLU A 192 -10.91 -1.40 2.54
N THR A 193 -10.69 -2.69 2.24
CA THR A 193 -10.36 -3.13 0.88
C THR A 193 -11.50 -2.85 -0.08
N GLY A 194 -12.77 -2.97 0.33
CA GLY A 194 -13.95 -2.34 -0.32
C GLY A 194 -14.22 -2.64 -1.81
N VAL A 195 -13.44 -3.48 -2.48
CA VAL A 195 -13.46 -3.62 -3.95
C VAL A 195 -14.28 -4.84 -4.42
N PHE A 196 -14.68 -5.74 -3.53
CA PHE A 196 -15.35 -6.98 -3.93
C PHE A 196 -16.83 -6.89 -4.35
N PRO A 197 -17.66 -5.91 -3.93
CA PRO A 197 -18.99 -5.75 -4.52
C PRO A 197 -18.98 -5.44 -6.03
N TYR A 198 -17.79 -5.18 -6.60
CA TYR A 198 -17.61 -4.77 -8.00
C TYR A 198 -16.66 -5.68 -8.81
N LEU A 199 -16.11 -6.73 -8.20
CA LEU A 199 -15.16 -7.67 -8.84
C LEU A 199 -15.79 -9.03 -9.21
N LEU A 200 -17.03 -9.28 -8.79
CA LEU A 200 -17.84 -10.47 -9.06
C LEU A 200 -19.17 -10.05 -9.66
#